data_AF-W8THG3-F1
#
_entry.id   AF-W8THG3-F1
#
_cell.length_a   1.000
_cell.length_b   1.000
_cell.length_c   1.000
_cell.angle_alpha   90.00
_cell.angle_beta   90.00
_cell.angle_gamma   90.00
#
_symmetry.space_group_name_H-M   'P 1'
#
loop_
_entity.id
_entity.type
_entity.pdbx_description
1 polymer ?
#
loop_
_entity_poly.entity_id
_entity_poly.type
_entity_poly.pdbx_seq_one_letter_code
_entity_poly.pdbx_strand_id
1 'polypeptide(L)' 'MEVNKCDQFKIANTYQKYEVVGKWGKDIVLASIYMDNNDCLIYSLSEIEQLVKAGKLIRTRRHAK' A
#
# COMPACT_ATOMS: atom_id res chain seq x y z
N MET A 1 -3.83 -2.00 -13.03
CA MET A 1 -2.55 -1.81 -12.31
C MET A 1 -2.16 -3.14 -11.67
N GLU A 2 -0.90 -3.55 -11.73
CA GLU A 2 -0.43 -4.76 -11.03
C GLU A 2 0.26 -4.38 -9.71
N VAL A 3 -0.20 -4.99 -8.60
CA VAL A 3 0.32 -4.80 -7.24
C VAL A 3 0.97 -6.11 -6.79
N ASN A 4 2.26 -6.06 -6.48
CA ASN A 4 3.04 -7.22 -6.05
C ASN A 4 3.38 -7.15 -4.56
N LYS A 5 3.72 -8.29 -3.98
CA LYS A 5 4.25 -8.34 -2.60
C LYS A 5 5.53 -7.49 -2.51
N CYS A 6 5.71 -6.80 -1.38
CA CYS A 6 6.75 -5.77 -1.17
C CYS A 6 6.61 -4.47 -1.96
N ASP A 7 5.53 -4.26 -2.72
CA ASP A 7 5.23 -2.90 -3.18
C ASP A 7 4.95 -2.01 -1.98
N GLN A 8 5.52 -0.81 -1.98
CA GLN A 8 5.27 0.18 -0.95
C GLN A 8 4.36 1.28 -1.47
N PHE A 9 3.49 1.74 -0.60
CA PHE A 9 2.54 2.80 -0.86
C PHE A 9 2.66 3.84 0.24
N LYS A 10 2.73 5.09 -0.16
CA LYS A 10 2.67 6.24 0.74
C LYS A 10 1.30 6.88 0.61
N ILE A 11 0.66 7.21 1.73
CA ILE A 11 -0.56 8.02 1.67
C ILE A 11 -0.17 9.49 1.44
N ALA A 12 -0.86 10.15 0.52
CA ALA A 12 -0.63 11.55 0.20
C ALA A 12 -0.92 12.43 1.42
N ASN A 13 -0.14 13.50 1.58
CA ASN A 13 -0.21 14.42 2.73
C ASN A 13 0.06 13.80 4.11
N THR A 14 0.54 12.56 4.19
CA THR A 14 1.05 11.98 5.44
C THR A 14 2.43 11.36 5.23
N TYR A 15 3.14 11.11 6.33
CA TYR A 15 4.39 10.36 6.34
C TYR A 15 4.17 8.85 6.44
N GLN A 16 2.91 8.41 6.60
CA GLN A 16 2.58 6.99 6.66
C GLN A 16 2.91 6.29 5.34
N LYS A 17 3.54 5.13 5.50
CA LYS A 17 3.95 4.24 4.43
C LYS A 17 3.51 2.84 4.80
N TYR A 18 3.00 2.13 3.80
CA TYR A 18 2.51 0.79 3.93
C TYR A 18 3.19 -0.09 2.89
N GLU A 19 3.42 -1.35 3.21
CA GLU A 19 3.90 -2.35 2.26
C GLU A 19 2.86 -3.44 2.05
N VAL A 20 2.82 -3.97 0.84
CA VAL A 20 2.01 -5.13 0.52
C VAL A 20 2.65 -6.36 1.13
N VAL A 21 2.05 -6.86 2.20
CA VAL A 21 2.50 -8.07 2.90
C VAL A 21 1.90 -9.33 2.28
N GLY A 22 0.75 -9.21 1.61
CA GLY A 22 0.07 -10.33 0.97
C GLY A 22 -1.30 -9.98 0.43
N LYS A 23 -2.10 -11.03 0.21
CA LYS A 23 -3.49 -10.94 -0.22
C LYS A 23 -4.36 -11.72 0.76
N TRP A 24 -5.52 -11.18 1.07
CA TRP A 24 -6.55 -11.85 1.85
C TRP A 24 -7.75 -12.09 0.92
N GLY A 25 -7.86 -13.30 0.39
CA GLY A 25 -8.84 -13.61 -0.65
C GLY A 25 -8.56 -12.82 -1.94
N LYS A 26 -9.48 -11.93 -2.32
CA LYS A 26 -9.34 -11.04 -3.50
C LYS A 26 -8.73 -9.68 -3.15
N ASP A 27 -8.59 -9.38 -1.85
CA ASP A 27 -8.14 -8.09 -1.36
C ASP A 27 -6.63 -8.10 -1.09
N ILE A 28 -6.04 -6.93 -1.14
CA ILE A 28 -4.62 -6.69 -0.93
C ILE A 28 -4.44 -6.16 0.48
N VAL A 29 -3.53 -6.79 1.22
CA VAL A 29 -3.21 -6.40 2.59
C VAL A 29 -1.94 -5.56 2.60
N LEU A 30 -2.10 -4.34 3.12
CA LEU A 30 -1.07 -3.34 3.31
C LEU A 30 -0.77 -3.20 4.81
N ALA A 31 0.42 -3.57 5.23
CA ALA A 31 0.87 -3.34 6.61
C ALA A 31 1.69 -2.05 6.68
N SER A 32 1.56 -1.30 7.77
CA SER A 32 2.46 -0.17 8.02
C SER A 32 3.92 -0.64 8.09
N ILE A 33 4.84 0.13 7.49
CA ILE A 33 6.29 -0.14 7.62
C ILE A 33 6.87 0.40 8.93
N TYR A 34 6.12 1.23 9.65
CA TYR A 34 6.53 1.81 10.93
C TYR A 34 6.12 0.85 12.05
N MET A 35 7.10 0.46 12.88
CA MET A 35 6.91 -0.54 13.96
C MET A 35 5.90 -0.11 15.04
N ASP A 36 5.66 1.20 15.19
CA ASP A 36 4.66 1.77 16.11
C ASP A 36 3.22 1.67 15.59
N ASN A 37 3.01 1.23 14.35
CA ASN A 37 1.67 1.11 13.76
C ASN A 37 1.40 -0.36 13.42
N ASN A 38 0.56 -1.02 14.21
CA ASN A 38 0.07 -2.37 13.94
C ASN A 38 -1.17 -2.40 13.04
N ASP A 39 -1.62 -1.25 12.56
CA ASP A 39 -2.75 -1.15 11.65
C ASP A 39 -2.42 -1.76 10.29
N CYS A 40 -3.30 -2.66 9.85
CA CYS A 40 -3.32 -3.21 8.50
C CYS A 40 -4.46 -2.58 7.72
N LEU A 41 -4.16 -2.09 6.53
CA LEU A 41 -5.16 -1.63 5.57
C LEU A 41 -5.45 -2.76 4.60
N ILE A 42 -6.72 -2.98 4.30
CA ILE A 42 -7.17 -3.98 3.35
C ILE A 42 -7.95 -3.27 2.28
N TYR A 43 -7.48 -3.38 1.03
CA TYR A 43 -8.14 -2.76 -0.11
C TYR A 43 -8.25 -3.75 -1.26
N SER A 44 -9.36 -3.69 -1.98
CA SER A 44 -9.47 -4.36 -3.27
C SER A 44 -8.54 -3.69 -4.30
N LEU A 45 -8.16 -4.44 -5.35
CA LEU A 45 -7.34 -3.89 -6.44
C LEU A 45 -7.95 -2.60 -7.03
N SER A 46 -9.26 -2.58 -7.23
CA SER A 46 -9.99 -1.43 -7.78
C SER A 46 -9.93 -0.20 -6.87
N GLU A 47 -9.96 -0.39 -5.55
CA GLU A 47 -9.82 0.72 -4.60
C GLU A 47 -8.41 1.30 -4.63
N ILE A 48 -7.38 0.46 -4.65
CA ILE A 48 -5.99 0.92 -4.82
C ILE A 48 -5.86 1.73 -6.11
N GLU A 49 -6.42 1.25 -7.23
CA GLU A 49 -6.39 1.97 -8.49
C GLU A 49 -7.09 3.34 -8.41
N GLN A 50 -8.25 3.40 -7.75
CA GLN A 50 -8.95 4.66 -7.53
C GLN A 50 -8.16 5.62 -6.65
N LEU A 51 -7.56 5.13 -5.56
CA LEU A 51 -6.77 5.95 -4.64
C LEU A 51 -5.49 6.48 -5.30
N VAL A 52 -4.84 5.65 -6.14
CA VAL A 52 -3.68 6.05 -6.93
C VAL A 52 -4.08 7.10 -7.97
N LYS A 53 -5.18 6.87 -8.69
CA LYS A 53 -5.71 7.81 -9.70
C LYS A 53 -6.14 9.13 -9.07
N ALA A 54 -6.68 9.09 -7.85
CA ALA A 54 -7.04 10.28 -7.07
C ALA A 54 -5.83 10.98 -6.44
N GLY A 55 -4.61 10.45 -6.60
CA GLY A 55 -3.41 11.00 -5.99
C GLY A 55 -3.38 10.91 -4.47
N LYS A 56 -4.26 10.10 -3.87
CA LYS A 56 -4.33 9.86 -2.42
C LYS A 56 -3.35 8.78 -1.96
N LEU A 57 -2.97 7.88 -2.87
CA LEU A 57 -2.01 6.81 -2.63
C LEU A 57 -0.90 6.88 -3.68
N ILE A 58 0.35 6.99 -3.24
CA ILE A 58 1.50 7.14 -4.11
C ILE A 58 2.33 5.86 -4.00
N ARG A 59 2.45 5.13 -5.11
CA ARG A 59 3.29 3.92 -5.18
C ARG A 59 4.76 4.33 -5.09
N THR A 60 5.44 3.91 -4.04
CA THR A 60 6.88 4.07 -3.85
C THR A 60 7.55 2.73 -4.14
N ARG A 61 8.44 2.67 -5.14
CA ARG A 61 9.24 1.46 -5.35
C ARG A 61 10.27 1.34 -4.23
N ARG A 62 10.46 0.12 -3.70
CA ARG A 62 11.59 -0.19 -2.84
C ARG A 62 12.85 0.08 -3.67
N HIS A 63 13.69 1.03 -3.22
CA HIS A 63 15.02 1.19 -3.78
C HIS A 63 15.75 -0.14 -3.52
N ALA A 64 15.99 -0.93 -4.57
CA ALA A 64 16.94 -2.02 -4.49
C ALA A 64 18.27 -1.38 -4.10
N LYS A 65 18.79 -1.76 -2.93
CA LYS A 65 20.12 -1.38 -2.49
C LYS A 65 21.09 -2.43 -2.97
#